data_AF-A0A8S2Z4R4-F1
#
_entry.id   AF-A0A8S2Z4R4-F1
#
_cell.length_a   1.000
_cell.length_b   1.000
_cell.length_c   1.000
_cell.angle_alpha   90.00
_cell.angle_beta   90.00
_cell.angle_gamma   90.00
#
_symmetry.space_group_name_H-M   'P 1'
#
loop_
_entity.id
_entity.type
_entity.pdbx_description
1 polymer ?
#
loop_
_entity_poly.entity_id
_entity_poly.type
_entity_poly.pdbx_seq_one_letter_code
_entity_poly.pdbx_strand_id
1 'polypeptide(L)'
;MNILSYSPSVYLLRNTFNRSFHISAINYALPTKAKKKSDPVTDKIREDRKRRRYEKVIDKLEKFKLQLKPIHEYESERRILKELDVRQRSTVELTSEETTRRLMLNRDWAKHKHRQHQQEITLMSRALKSQEDALEQLKLESEELYEKALQ
;
A
#
# COMPACT_ATOMS: atom_id res chain seq x y z
N MET A 1 80.19 2.72 -32.59
CA MET A 1 80.41 2.11 -31.26
C MET A 1 79.33 2.59 -30.32
N ASN A 2 78.58 1.65 -29.73
CA ASN A 2 77.54 1.74 -28.71
C ASN A 2 76.37 2.74 -28.91
N ILE A 3 75.35 2.23 -29.61
CA ILE A 3 73.97 2.70 -29.63
C ILE A 3 73.36 2.40 -28.26
N LEU A 4 73.15 3.41 -27.42
CA LEU A 4 72.29 3.26 -26.24
C LEU A 4 70.84 3.49 -26.67
N SER A 5 70.20 2.40 -27.08
CA SER A 5 68.75 2.32 -27.27
C SER A 5 68.06 2.72 -25.96
N TYR A 6 67.36 3.86 -25.96
CA TYR A 6 66.53 4.29 -24.85
C TYR A 6 65.31 3.37 -24.77
N SER A 7 65.46 2.26 -24.05
CA SER A 7 64.37 1.35 -23.71
C SER A 7 63.41 2.11 -22.80
N PRO A 8 62.11 2.26 -23.14
CA PRO A 8 61.15 2.82 -22.21
C PRO A 8 61.07 1.87 -21.03
N SER A 9 61.60 2.31 -19.88
CA SER A 9 61.47 1.62 -18.61
C SER A 9 59.98 1.39 -18.35
N VAL A 10 59.53 0.16 -18.58
CA VAL A 10 58.19 -0.28 -18.24
C VAL A 10 58.16 -0.38 -16.71
N TYR A 11 57.74 0.71 -16.07
CA TYR A 11 57.39 0.67 -14.65
C TYR A 11 56.17 -0.23 -14.48
N LEU A 12 56.41 -1.51 -14.24
CA LEU A 12 55.42 -2.46 -13.75
C LEU A 12 55.05 -2.06 -12.32
N LEU A 13 54.03 -1.21 -12.18
CA LEU A 13 53.33 -1.05 -10.90
C LEU A 13 52.64 -2.39 -10.58
N ARG A 14 53.29 -3.20 -9.75
CA ARG A 14 52.70 -4.39 -9.12
C ARG A 14 51.52 -3.93 -8.25
N ASN A 15 50.32 -4.10 -8.75
CA ASN A 15 49.10 -3.83 -8.00
C ASN A 15 48.59 -5.14 -7.37
N THR A 16 49.01 -5.43 -6.13
CA THR A 16 48.54 -6.58 -5.34
C THR A 16 47.32 -6.20 -4.51
N PHE A 17 46.32 -5.58 -5.12
CA PHE A 17 45.02 -5.37 -4.49
C PHE A 17 43.92 -5.89 -5.40
N ASN A 18 43.16 -6.83 -4.84
CA ASN A 18 42.01 -7.54 -5.38
C ASN A 18 40.83 -6.57 -5.60
N ARG A 19 41.04 -5.63 -6.52
CA ARG A 19 40.04 -4.74 -7.08
C ARG A 19 40.25 -4.84 -8.58
N SER A 20 39.30 -5.47 -9.28
CA SER A 20 39.32 -5.65 -10.73
C SER A 20 39.16 -4.32 -11.46
N PHE A 21 40.14 -3.42 -11.31
CA PHE A 21 40.24 -2.20 -12.07
C PHE A 21 40.80 -2.55 -13.44
N HIS A 22 39.89 -2.66 -14.42
CA HIS A 22 40.27 -2.72 -15.81
C HIS A 22 40.71 -1.31 -16.24
N ILE A 23 42.02 -1.12 -16.41
CA ILE A 23 42.56 0.09 -17.04
C ILE A 23 42.27 -0.03 -18.54
N SER A 24 41.42 0.85 -19.08
CA SER A 24 41.24 0.92 -20.54
C SER A 24 42.53 1.44 -21.18
N ALA A 25 42.86 0.96 -22.37
CA ALA A 25 44.01 1.45 -23.11
C ALA A 25 43.97 2.99 -23.24
N ILE A 26 45.11 3.65 -23.00
CA ILE A 26 45.26 5.09 -23.15
C ILE A 26 45.22 5.40 -24.65
N ASN A 27 44.03 5.74 -25.14
CA ASN A 27 43.85 6.19 -26.52
C ASN A 27 44.10 7.70 -26.52
N TYR A 28 45.30 8.13 -26.91
CA TYR A 28 45.78 9.52 -26.99
C TYR A 28 44.95 10.40 -27.96
N ALA A 29 43.65 10.60 -27.68
CA ALA A 29 42.69 11.29 -28.53
C ALA A 29 42.61 10.80 -30.00
N LEU A 30 43.17 9.62 -30.28
CA LEU A 30 43.11 9.00 -31.60
C LEU A 30 41.65 8.75 -31.99
N PRO A 31 41.23 9.05 -33.24
CA PRO A 31 39.87 8.79 -33.70
C PRO A 31 39.52 7.31 -33.47
N THR A 32 38.59 7.05 -32.55
CA THR A 32 38.14 5.68 -32.32
C THR A 32 37.41 5.18 -33.55
N LYS A 33 37.62 3.92 -33.92
CA LYS A 33 36.88 3.30 -35.04
C LYS A 33 35.39 3.48 -34.77
N ALA A 34 34.63 3.91 -35.79
CA ALA A 34 33.19 4.04 -35.69
C ALA A 34 32.60 2.75 -35.12
N LYS A 35 31.74 2.87 -34.10
CA LYS A 35 31.10 1.71 -33.49
C LYS A 35 30.31 0.98 -34.56
N LYS A 36 30.61 -0.30 -34.76
CA LYS A 36 29.88 -1.14 -35.71
C LYS A 36 28.43 -1.25 -35.26
N LYS A 37 27.50 -1.22 -36.22
CA LYS A 37 26.09 -1.52 -35.95
C LYS A 37 26.03 -2.91 -35.32
N SER A 38 25.32 -3.03 -34.21
CA SER A 38 25.12 -4.32 -33.54
C SER A 38 24.31 -5.27 -34.42
N ASP A 39 24.54 -6.56 -34.22
CA ASP A 39 23.81 -7.58 -34.98
C ASP A 39 22.32 -7.49 -34.64
N PRO A 40 21.42 -7.55 -35.63
CA PRO A 40 19.98 -7.37 -35.43
C PRO A 40 19.40 -8.38 -34.43
N VAL A 41 19.96 -9.59 -34.37
CA VAL A 41 19.58 -10.62 -33.40
C VAL A 41 19.93 -10.21 -31.97
N THR A 42 21.10 -9.61 -31.77
CA THR A 42 21.54 -9.16 -30.44
C THR A 42 20.72 -7.98 -29.93
N ASP A 43 20.29 -7.09 -30.82
CA ASP A 43 19.43 -5.96 -30.46
C ASP A 43 18.00 -6.41 -30.14
N LYS A 44 17.44 -7.36 -30.92
CA LYS A 44 16.15 -7.97 -30.60
C LYS A 44 16.16 -8.64 -29.22
N ILE A 45 17.21 -9.38 -28.87
CA ILE A 45 17.36 -10.00 -27.54
C ILE A 45 17.42 -8.93 -26.44
N ARG A 46 18.09 -7.79 -26.67
CA ARG A 46 18.15 -6.68 -25.70
C ARG A 46 16.79 -6.02 -25.52
N GLU A 47 16.05 -5.82 -26.60
CA GLU A 47 14.70 -5.26 -26.58
C GLU A 47 13.71 -6.19 -25.89
N ASP A 48 13.73 -7.49 -26.20
CA ASP A 48 12.88 -8.49 -25.55
C ASP A 48 13.16 -8.58 -24.04
N ARG A 49 14.43 -8.44 -23.62
CA ARG A 49 14.78 -8.35 -22.20
C ARG A 49 14.21 -7.10 -21.52
N LYS A 50 14.26 -5.95 -22.20
CA LYS A 50 13.66 -4.70 -21.68
C LYS A 50 12.14 -4.81 -21.61
N ARG A 51 11.50 -5.34 -22.65
CA ARG A 51 10.04 -5.57 -22.70
C ARG A 51 9.58 -6.45 -21.53
N ARG A 52 10.21 -7.61 -21.34
CA ARG A 52 9.92 -8.51 -20.21
C ARG A 52 10.14 -7.87 -18.85
N ARG A 53 11.10 -6.94 -18.72
CA ARG A 53 11.32 -6.19 -17.48
C ARG A 53 10.17 -5.23 -17.22
N TYR A 54 9.73 -4.49 -18.24
CA TYR A 54 8.62 -3.54 -18.12
C TYR A 54 7.29 -4.25 -17.86
N GLU A 55 7.00 -5.34 -18.56
CA GLU A 55 5.82 -6.19 -18.32
C GLU A 55 5.73 -6.61 -16.85
N LYS A 56 6.81 -7.17 -16.28
CA LYS A 56 6.85 -7.55 -14.85
C LYS A 56 6.64 -6.39 -13.89
N VAL A 57 7.05 -5.18 -14.24
CA VAL A 57 6.85 -3.99 -13.40
C VAL A 57 5.40 -3.54 -13.48
N ILE A 58 4.82 -3.53 -14.69
CA ILE A 58 3.41 -3.24 -14.92
C ILE A 58 2.55 -4.24 -14.14
N ASP A 59 2.80 -5.55 -14.27
CA ASP A 59 2.07 -6.59 -13.52
C ASP A 59 2.13 -6.39 -12.00
N LYS A 60 3.26 -5.90 -11.47
CA LYS A 60 3.40 -5.61 -10.03
C LYS A 60 2.61 -4.36 -9.62
N LEU A 61 2.66 -3.30 -10.41
CA LEU A 61 1.90 -2.08 -10.17
C LEU A 61 0.39 -2.34 -10.27
N GLU A 62 -0.01 -3.19 -11.21
CA GLU A 62 -1.40 -3.63 -11.36
C GLU A 62 -1.88 -4.54 -10.24
N LYS A 63 -0.99 -5.31 -9.60
CA LYS A 63 -1.35 -6.04 -8.38
C LYS A 63 -1.42 -5.11 -7.18
N PHE A 64 -0.51 -4.14 -7.09
CA PHE A 64 -0.46 -3.18 -5.98
C PHE A 64 -1.64 -2.21 -5.98
N LYS A 65 -2.16 -1.79 -7.15
CA LYS A 65 -3.35 -0.91 -7.23
C LYS A 65 -4.60 -1.51 -6.56
N LEU A 66 -4.67 -2.85 -6.47
CA LEU A 66 -5.78 -3.57 -5.85
C LEU A 66 -5.59 -3.77 -4.34
N GLN A 67 -4.39 -3.53 -3.81
CA GLN A 67 -4.09 -3.70 -2.40
C GLN A 67 -4.54 -2.45 -1.63
N LEU A 68 -5.48 -2.65 -0.71
CA LEU A 68 -5.90 -1.60 0.22
C LEU A 68 -4.76 -1.25 1.17
N LYS A 69 -4.74 0.00 1.65
CA LYS A 69 -3.84 0.38 2.73
C LYS A 69 -4.19 -0.45 3.96
N PRO A 70 -3.20 -1.03 4.67
CA PRO A 70 -3.48 -1.80 5.87
C PRO A 70 -4.06 -0.90 6.96
N ILE A 71 -5.06 -1.40 7.69
CA ILE A 71 -5.71 -0.71 8.81
C ILE A 71 -5.03 -1.15 10.09
N HIS A 72 -4.23 -0.27 10.68
CA HIS A 72 -3.39 -0.63 11.83
C HIS A 72 -4.19 -1.03 13.08
N GLU A 73 -5.37 -0.44 13.29
CA GLU A 73 -6.22 -0.71 14.47
C GLU A 73 -6.83 -2.11 14.45
N TYR A 74 -7.00 -2.70 13.27
CA TYR A 74 -7.55 -4.05 13.11
C TYR A 74 -6.48 -5.12 13.35
N GLU A 75 -5.23 -4.84 12.99
CA GLU A 75 -4.11 -5.75 13.15
C GLU A 75 -3.46 -5.57 14.53
N SER A 76 -3.40 -6.64 15.32
CA SER A 76 -2.67 -6.58 16.60
C SER A 76 -1.17 -6.32 16.38
N GLU A 77 -0.61 -5.42 17.19
CA GLU A 77 0.81 -5.13 17.13
C GLU A 77 1.66 -6.37 17.42
N ARG A 78 2.63 -6.66 16.54
CA ARG A 78 3.51 -7.83 16.68
C ARG A 78 4.34 -7.82 17.97
N ARG A 79 4.54 -6.66 18.58
CA ARG A 79 5.24 -6.53 19.89
C ARG A 79 4.41 -7.13 21.01
N ILE A 80 3.12 -6.80 21.05
CA ILE A 80 2.18 -7.29 22.06
C ILE A 80 2.02 -8.82 21.94
N LEU A 81 1.96 -9.34 20.72
CA LEU A 81 1.86 -10.79 20.48
C LEU A 81 3.09 -11.58 20.99
N LYS A 82 4.29 -10.99 20.93
CA LYS A 82 5.52 -11.62 21.45
C LYS A 82 5.60 -11.60 22.97
N GLU A 83 4.98 -10.61 23.61
CA GLU A 83 4.98 -10.43 25.06
C GLU A 83 3.72 -11.01 25.70
N LEU A 84 2.90 -11.75 24.95
CA LEU A 84 1.61 -12.27 25.41
C LEU A 84 1.78 -13.09 26.68
N ASP A 85 2.73 -14.03 26.71
CA ASP A 85 2.95 -14.92 27.86
C ASP A 85 3.32 -14.18 29.15
N VAL A 86 4.00 -13.03 29.03
CA VAL A 86 4.42 -12.20 30.17
C VAL A 86 3.31 -11.23 30.59
N ARG A 87 2.52 -10.73 29.64
CA ARG A 87 1.47 -9.73 29.88
C ARG A 87 0.08 -10.35 30.14
N GLN A 88 -0.08 -11.64 29.88
CA GLN A 88 -1.36 -12.32 30.03
C GLN A 88 -1.76 -12.38 31.51
N ARG A 89 -2.95 -11.88 31.81
CA ARG A 89 -3.55 -12.03 33.14
C ARG A 89 -4.12 -13.43 33.29
N SER A 90 -3.98 -14.02 34.47
CA SER A 90 -4.61 -15.29 34.79
C SER A 90 -6.13 -15.19 34.68
N THR A 91 -6.74 -16.15 33.99
CA THR A 91 -8.20 -16.22 33.91
C THR A 91 -8.77 -16.54 35.28
N VAL A 92 -9.68 -15.70 35.78
CA VAL A 92 -10.40 -15.92 37.04
C VAL A 92 -11.69 -16.68 36.73
N GLU A 93 -11.90 -17.82 37.37
CA GLU A 93 -13.17 -18.54 37.31
C GLU A 93 -14.24 -17.74 38.05
N LEU A 94 -15.36 -17.49 37.37
CA LEU A 94 -16.47 -16.73 37.93
C LEU A 94 -17.40 -17.66 38.71
N THR A 95 -17.92 -17.18 39.85
CA THR A 95 -18.97 -17.88 40.58
C THR A 95 -20.27 -17.92 39.79
N SER A 96 -21.08 -18.97 40.01
CA SER A 96 -22.39 -19.16 39.36
C SER A 96 -23.35 -17.98 39.57
N GLU A 97 -23.29 -17.34 40.74
CA GLU A 97 -24.09 -16.15 41.03
C GLU A 97 -23.70 -14.97 40.13
N GLU A 98 -22.39 -14.72 39.97
CA GLU A 98 -21.87 -13.63 39.14
C GLU A 98 -22.15 -13.85 37.65
N THR A 99 -22.06 -15.09 37.16
CA THR A 99 -22.42 -15.39 35.77
C THR A 99 -23.91 -15.18 35.51
N THR A 100 -24.77 -15.60 36.44
CA THR A 100 -26.22 -15.40 36.36
C THR A 100 -26.56 -13.90 36.41
N ARG A 101 -25.92 -13.14 37.30
CA ARG A 101 -26.08 -11.68 37.39
C ARG A 101 -25.72 -11.00 36.07
N ARG A 102 -24.59 -11.34 35.46
CA ARG A 102 -24.17 -10.79 34.16
C ARG A 102 -25.16 -11.15 33.05
N LEU A 103 -25.67 -12.38 33.04
CA LEU A 103 -26.67 -12.82 32.07
C LEU A 103 -27.95 -11.99 32.17
N MET A 104 -28.46 -11.78 33.39
CA MET A 104 -29.64 -10.94 33.62
C MET A 104 -29.39 -9.50 33.17
N LEU A 105 -28.23 -8.93 33.50
CA LEU A 105 -27.86 -7.58 33.08
C LEU A 105 -27.82 -7.45 31.55
N ASN A 106 -27.21 -8.42 30.86
CA ASN A 106 -27.15 -8.45 29.39
C ASN A 106 -28.55 -8.55 28.77
N ARG A 107 -29.43 -9.35 29.36
CA ARG A 107 -30.84 -9.46 28.92
C ARG A 107 -31.56 -8.13 29.05
N ASP A 108 -31.39 -7.45 30.18
CA ASP A 108 -32.07 -6.18 30.43
C ASP A 108 -31.47 -5.05 29.59
N TRP A 109 -30.16 -5.08 29.34
CA TRP A 109 -29.48 -4.20 28.40
C TRP A 109 -29.99 -4.39 26.96
N ALA A 110 -30.14 -5.63 26.51
CA ALA A 110 -30.68 -5.92 25.19
C ALA A 110 -32.11 -5.36 25.02
N LYS A 111 -32.97 -5.55 26.04
CA LYS A 111 -34.32 -4.95 26.05
C LYS A 111 -34.28 -3.42 26.00
N HIS A 112 -33.37 -2.81 26.78
CA HIS A 112 -33.20 -1.36 26.77
C HIS A 112 -32.77 -0.85 25.39
N LYS A 113 -31.75 -1.47 24.79
CA LYS A 113 -31.26 -1.07 23.46
C LYS A 113 -32.29 -1.29 22.37
N HIS A 114 -33.08 -2.34 22.45
CA HIS A 114 -34.20 -2.55 21.53
C HIS A 114 -35.23 -1.42 21.65
N ARG A 115 -35.64 -1.02 22.86
CA ARG A 115 -36.55 0.12 23.05
C ARG A 115 -35.98 1.41 22.50
N GLN A 116 -34.70 1.70 22.77
CA GLN A 116 -34.02 2.87 22.22
C GLN A 116 -34.08 2.88 20.69
N HIS A 117 -33.76 1.75 20.05
CA HIS A 117 -33.80 1.62 18.60
C HIS A 117 -35.20 1.83 18.02
N GLN A 118 -36.24 1.27 18.64
CA GLN A 118 -37.63 1.48 18.21
C GLN A 118 -38.06 2.95 18.31
N GLN A 119 -37.61 3.65 19.36
CA GLN A 119 -37.85 5.09 19.51
C GLN A 119 -37.14 5.87 18.41
N GLU A 120 -35.87 5.57 18.12
CA GLU A 120 -35.10 6.20 17.04
C GLU A 120 -35.77 6.01 15.68
N ILE A 121 -36.19 4.79 15.35
CA ILE A 121 -36.94 4.50 14.11
C ILE A 121 -38.23 5.31 14.06
N THR A 122 -39.02 5.31 15.14
CA THR A 122 -40.28 6.04 15.19
C THR A 122 -40.07 7.55 14.97
N LEU A 123 -39.02 8.12 15.56
CA LEU A 123 -38.67 9.53 15.37
C LEU A 123 -38.24 9.82 13.92
N MET A 124 -37.41 8.96 13.32
CA MET A 124 -37.02 9.10 11.91
C MET A 124 -38.23 9.01 10.98
N SER A 125 -39.13 8.04 11.19
CA SER A 125 -40.36 7.92 10.39
C SER A 125 -41.27 9.13 10.51
N ARG A 126 -41.40 9.72 11.70
CA ARG A 126 -42.16 10.97 11.90
C ARG A 126 -41.52 12.15 11.18
N ALA A 127 -40.19 12.27 11.26
CA ALA A 127 -39.46 13.33 10.57
C ALA A 127 -39.59 13.20 9.04
N LEU A 128 -39.45 11.99 8.50
CA LEU A 128 -39.66 11.72 7.08
C LEU A 128 -41.08 12.04 6.64
N LYS A 129 -42.08 11.62 7.43
CA LYS A 129 -43.48 11.92 7.10
C LYS A 129 -43.77 13.43 7.10
N SER A 130 -43.25 14.15 8.09
CA SER A 130 -43.35 15.62 8.14
C SER A 130 -42.65 16.29 6.96
N GLN A 131 -41.52 15.73 6.49
CA GLN A 131 -40.81 16.23 5.32
C GLN A 131 -41.63 16.01 4.04
N GLU A 132 -42.21 14.81 3.87
CA GLU A 132 -43.09 14.48 2.74
C GLU A 132 -44.30 15.41 2.69
N ASP A 133 -44.98 15.57 3.83
CA ASP A 133 -46.17 16.42 3.92
C ASP A 133 -45.82 17.89 3.61
N ALA A 134 -44.66 18.39 4.06
CA ALA A 134 -44.18 19.73 3.75
C ALA A 134 -43.86 19.91 2.26
N LEU A 135 -43.30 18.89 1.61
CA LEU A 135 -43.02 18.92 0.17
C LEU A 135 -44.30 18.86 -0.68
N GLU A 136 -45.30 18.08 -0.25
CA GLU A 136 -46.61 18.06 -0.90
C GLU A 136 -47.29 19.44 -0.82
N GLN A 137 -47.25 20.08 0.35
CA GLN A 137 -47.77 21.45 0.52
C GLN A 137 -47.00 22.46 -0.34
N LEU A 138 -45.67 22.39 -0.34
CA LEU A 138 -44.83 23.26 -1.16
C LEU A 138 -45.17 23.13 -2.66
N LYS A 139 -45.41 21.91 -3.14
CA LYS A 139 -45.79 21.66 -4.54
C LYS A 139 -47.15 22.27 -4.89
N LEU A 140 -48.11 22.24 -3.96
CA LEU A 140 -49.43 22.87 -4.16
C LEU A 140 -49.33 24.40 -4.21
N GLU A 141 -48.40 25.00 -3.47
CA GLU A 141 -48.19 26.45 -3.43
C GLU A 141 -47.35 26.96 -4.61
N SER A 142 -46.24 26.27 -4.93
CA SER A 142 -45.29 26.68 -5.97
C SER A 142 -44.45 25.51 -6.48
N GLU A 143 -44.64 25.17 -7.77
CA GLU A 143 -43.88 24.11 -8.43
C GLU A 143 -42.40 24.48 -8.60
N GLU A 144 -42.07 25.76 -8.88
CA GLU A 144 -40.68 26.21 -9.00
C GLU A 144 -39.87 26.07 -7.70
N LEU A 145 -40.50 26.31 -6.54
CA LEU A 145 -39.84 26.14 -5.24
C LEU A 145 -39.66 24.65 -4.90
N TYR A 146 -40.62 23.82 -5.26
CA TYR A 146 -40.53 22.37 -5.11
C TYR A 146 -39.36 21.79 -5.92
N GLU A 147 -39.20 22.18 -7.19
CA GLU A 147 -38.07 21.74 -8.02
C GLU A 147 -36.72 22.17 -7.43
N LYS A 148 -36.63 23.39 -6.90
CA LYS A 148 -35.42 23.88 -6.21
C LYS A 148 -35.11 23.13 -4.91
N ALA A 149 -36.13 22.66 -4.19
CA ALA A 149 -35.96 21.92 -2.94
C ALA A 149 -35.49 20.47 -3.14
N LEU A 150 -35.66 19.91 -4.34
CA LEU A 150 -35.22 18.56 -4.69
C LEU A 150 -33.75 18.48 -5.16
N GLN A 151 -33.18 19.59 -5.64
CA GLN A 151 -31.84 19.67 -6.22
C GLN A 151 -30.73 19.72 -5.16
#